data_AF-A0A7V3ZT29-F1
#
_entry.id   AF-A0A7V3ZT29-F1
#
_cell.length_a   1.000
_cell.length_b   1.000
_cell.length_c   1.000
_cell.angle_alpha   90.00
_cell.angle_beta   90.00
_cell.angle_gamma   90.00
#
_symmetry.space_group_name_H-M   'P 1'
#
loop_
_entity.id
_entity.type
_entity.pdbx_description
1 polymer ?
#
loop_
_entity_poly.entity_id
_entity_poly.type
_entity_poly.pdbx_seq_one_letter_code
_entity_poly.pdbx_strand_id
1 'polypeptide(L)'
;MSPILLSRIQFGLAAGFHFLFPPTTFGLTLIILILEILHFKRKEEIYLKISNFLIKILGIVFVLGVASGIVLEFAFGNNWANYSRMVGDIFGAPLAAEGVFAFFLESVFLGVLIFGRNKVSKGFFLLSAFLVFFGSHLSGLWIIIANSWMQTPMGFKIEGGRAILTNFFEAAINKSTFIRYIHTIIAGWITGSLLVSGISAYYILKNKFKEKGKLLLKISLPIFIITSIIQLFTGHFHSIQVINTQPEKMAAYEALWETQSFAPFSIFALPDEKNEKNNFYIGIPGFLSFLVSFNPEKEIRGLKDFPREERPPVILPFYSYHIMIYLGVYF
;
A
#
# COMPACT_ATOMS: atom_id res chain seq x y z
N MET A 1 -28.45 4.28 12.57
CA MET A 1 -27.40 3.40 11.97
C MET A 1 -26.84 2.52 13.08
N SER A 2 -26.45 1.28 12.80
CA SER A 2 -25.88 0.40 13.83
C SER A 2 -24.48 0.86 14.26
N PRO A 3 -24.07 0.63 15.53
CA PRO A 3 -22.71 0.94 15.98
C PRO A 3 -21.63 0.28 15.10
N ILE A 4 -21.87 -0.95 14.62
CA ILE A 4 -20.96 -1.66 13.72
C ILE A 4 -20.75 -0.89 12.41
N LEU A 5 -21.82 -0.37 11.80
CA LEU A 5 -21.72 0.40 10.56
C LEU A 5 -20.98 1.72 10.78
N LEU A 6 -21.28 2.43 11.87
CA LEU A 6 -20.59 3.67 12.21
C LEU A 6 -19.10 3.46 12.47
N SER A 7 -18.72 2.39 13.19
CA SER A 7 -17.32 2.02 13.39
C SER A 7 -16.60 1.70 12.08
N ARG A 8 -17.26 1.01 11.13
CA ARG A 8 -16.70 0.75 9.79
C ARG A 8 -16.47 2.04 9.00
N ILE A 9 -17.44 2.96 9.00
CA ILE A 9 -17.31 4.24 8.32
C ILE A 9 -16.19 5.07 8.93
N GLN A 10 -16.16 5.21 10.26
CA GLN A 10 -15.14 5.98 10.96
C GLN A 10 -13.74 5.40 10.73
N PHE A 11 -13.57 4.08 10.83
CA PHE A 11 -12.29 3.43 10.56
C PHE A 11 -11.88 3.59 9.09
N GLY A 12 -12.82 3.42 8.14
CA GLY A 12 -12.57 3.60 6.71
C GLY A 12 -12.11 5.01 6.35
N LEU A 13 -12.74 6.04 6.93
CA LEU A 13 -12.34 7.44 6.75
C LEU A 13 -10.97 7.73 7.35
N ALA A 14 -10.73 7.28 8.59
CA ALA A 14 -9.44 7.47 9.25
C ALA A 14 -8.30 6.76 8.49
N ALA A 15 -8.54 5.52 8.06
CA ALA A 15 -7.57 4.73 7.31
C ALA A 15 -7.30 5.33 5.93
N GLY A 16 -8.35 5.72 5.20
CA GLY A 16 -8.22 6.37 3.89
C GLY A 16 -7.46 7.69 3.96
N PHE A 17 -7.75 8.53 4.97
CA PHE A 17 -7.02 9.79 5.17
C PHE A 17 -5.56 9.54 5.56
N HIS A 18 -5.32 8.64 6.51
CA HIS A 18 -3.96 8.29 6.93
C HIS A 18 -3.14 7.78 5.74
N PHE A 19 -3.71 6.93 4.89
CA PHE A 19 -3.01 6.31 3.77
C PHE A 19 -2.60 7.28 2.66
N LEU A 20 -2.91 8.58 2.76
CA LEU A 20 -2.33 9.61 1.91
C LEU A 20 -0.85 9.87 2.23
N PHE A 21 -0.43 9.63 3.47
CA PHE A 21 0.90 10.04 3.96
C PHE A 21 1.96 8.94 3.84
N PRO A 22 1.77 7.68 4.28
CA PRO A 22 2.77 6.61 4.15
C PRO A 22 3.30 6.38 2.73
N PRO A 23 2.46 6.23 1.67
CA PRO A 23 2.99 6.04 0.31
C PRO A 23 3.77 7.27 -0.17
N THR A 24 3.32 8.48 0.20
CA THR A 24 4.05 9.71 -0.10
C THR A 24 5.42 9.73 0.59
N THR A 25 5.50 9.29 1.84
CA THR A 25 6.77 9.12 2.58
C THR A 25 7.70 8.12 1.90
N PHE A 26 7.21 6.94 1.48
CA PHE A 26 8.03 5.92 0.82
C PHE A 26 8.71 6.47 -0.44
N GLY A 27 7.95 7.14 -1.30
CA GLY A 27 8.52 7.69 -2.54
C GLY A 27 9.37 8.94 -2.32
N LEU A 28 9.02 9.84 -1.39
CA LEU A 28 9.83 11.03 -1.08
C LEU A 28 11.18 10.65 -0.47
N THR A 29 11.20 9.71 0.47
CA THR A 29 12.45 9.26 1.11
C THR A 29 13.39 8.59 0.11
N LEU A 30 12.86 7.82 -0.85
CA LEU A 30 13.65 7.26 -1.96
C LEU A 30 14.32 8.37 -2.79
N ILE A 31 13.56 9.38 -3.21
CA ILE A 31 14.07 10.47 -4.05
C ILE A 31 15.09 11.32 -3.29
N ILE A 32 14.82 11.61 -2.01
CA ILE A 32 15.75 12.33 -1.12
C ILE A 32 17.05 11.53 -0.99
N LEU A 33 16.99 10.22 -0.73
CA LEU A 33 18.17 9.38 -0.65
C LEU A 33 18.99 9.43 -1.94
N ILE A 34 18.35 9.33 -3.11
CA ILE A 34 19.04 9.44 -4.41
C ILE A 34 19.70 10.81 -4.57
N LEU A 35 19.02 11.90 -4.22
CA LEU A 35 19.57 13.26 -4.28
C LEU A 35 20.77 13.43 -3.35
N GLU A 36 20.72 12.90 -2.13
CA GLU A 36 21.83 12.94 -1.19
C GLU A 36 23.03 12.11 -1.67
N ILE A 37 22.80 10.93 -2.25
CA ILE A 37 23.86 10.12 -2.88
C ILE A 37 24.51 10.90 -4.04
N LEU A 38 23.71 11.52 -4.90
CA LEU A 38 24.20 12.30 -6.03
C LEU A 38 24.97 13.54 -5.55
N HIS A 39 24.48 14.24 -4.53
CA HIS A 39 25.18 15.36 -3.92
C HIS A 39 26.52 14.92 -3.31
N PHE A 40 26.53 13.81 -2.56
CA PHE A 40 27.74 13.28 -1.93
C PHE A 40 28.82 12.93 -2.97
N LYS A 41 28.42 12.34 -4.10
CA LYS A 41 29.35 11.95 -5.19
C LYS A 41 29.78 13.13 -6.06
N ARG A 42 28.84 13.95 -6.53
CA ARG A 42 29.09 15.00 -7.53
C ARG A 42 29.45 16.35 -6.93
N LYS A 43 29.12 16.58 -5.66
CA LYS A 43 29.35 17.84 -4.92
C LYS A 43 28.67 19.08 -5.53
N GLU A 44 27.74 18.89 -6.46
CA GLU A 44 26.96 19.98 -7.05
C GLU A 44 25.90 20.48 -6.06
N GLU A 45 25.80 21.81 -5.88
CA GLU A 45 24.85 22.43 -4.94
C GLU A 45 23.38 22.24 -5.32
N ILE A 46 23.08 21.98 -6.58
CA ILE A 46 21.69 21.88 -7.05
C ILE A 46 20.96 20.70 -6.39
N TYR A 47 21.61 19.54 -6.23
CA TYR A 47 21.05 18.38 -5.55
C TYR A 47 20.77 18.69 -4.07
N LEU A 48 21.67 19.41 -3.41
CA LEU A 48 21.50 19.85 -2.02
C LEU A 48 20.29 20.78 -1.87
N LYS A 49 20.16 21.77 -2.76
CA LYS A 49 19.05 22.73 -2.75
C LYS A 49 17.71 22.04 -2.97
N ILE A 50 17.66 21.05 -3.86
CA ILE A 50 16.46 20.26 -4.13
C ILE A 50 16.12 19.33 -2.96
N SER A 51 17.11 18.61 -2.43
CA SER A 51 16.89 17.71 -1.30
C SER A 51 16.38 18.47 -0.07
N ASN A 52 16.97 19.62 0.27
CA ASN A 52 16.47 20.48 1.34
C ASN A 52 15.02 20.93 1.14
N PHE A 53 14.59 21.13 -0.09
CA PHE A 53 13.21 21.45 -0.39
C PHE A 53 12.29 20.24 -0.17
N LEU A 54 12.66 19.06 -0.67
CA LEU A 54 11.87 17.85 -0.47
C LEU A 54 11.82 17.39 0.99
N ILE A 55 12.90 17.58 1.77
CA ILE A 55 12.92 17.29 3.21
C ILE A 55 11.88 18.13 3.96
N LYS A 56 11.64 19.39 3.55
CA LYS A 56 10.58 20.21 4.16
C LYS A 56 9.19 19.65 3.86
N ILE A 57 8.96 19.20 2.62
CA ILE A 57 7.70 18.53 2.25
C ILE A 57 7.54 17.23 3.05
N LEU A 58 8.60 16.42 3.11
CA LEU A 58 8.63 15.19 3.89
C LEU A 58 8.28 15.46 5.35
N GLY A 59 8.81 16.52 5.97
CA GLY A 59 8.47 16.89 7.34
C GLY A 59 6.97 17.16 7.55
N ILE A 60 6.32 17.85 6.60
CA ILE A 60 4.87 18.12 6.67
C ILE A 60 4.08 16.82 6.51
N VAL A 61 4.41 16.02 5.50
CA VAL A 61 3.77 14.72 5.23
C VAL A 61 3.93 13.80 6.44
N PHE A 62 5.12 13.76 7.02
CA PHE A 62 5.44 12.94 8.19
C PHE A 62 4.58 13.35 9.39
N VAL A 63 4.53 14.65 9.75
CA VAL A 63 3.72 15.12 10.89
C VAL A 63 2.25 14.75 10.73
N LEU A 64 1.67 14.92 9.53
CA LEU A 64 0.30 14.53 9.26
C LEU A 64 0.10 13.01 9.31
N GLY A 65 1.08 12.25 8.82
CA GLY A 65 1.12 10.80 8.91
C GLY A 65 1.13 10.31 10.36
N VAL A 66 2.01 10.86 11.20
CA VAL A 66 2.08 10.53 12.64
C VAL A 66 0.76 10.83 13.33
N ALA A 67 0.23 12.04 13.16
CA ALA A 67 -1.00 12.46 13.83
C ALA A 67 -2.19 11.55 13.45
N SER A 68 -2.33 11.22 12.17
CA SER A 68 -3.39 10.33 11.69
C SER A 68 -3.17 8.86 12.05
N GLY A 69 -1.90 8.41 12.15
CA GLY A 69 -1.55 7.05 12.55
C GLY A 69 -1.91 6.77 14.02
N ILE A 70 -1.65 7.72 14.91
CA ILE A 70 -2.05 7.64 16.33
C ILE A 70 -3.57 7.44 16.45
N VAL A 71 -4.36 8.15 15.64
CA VAL A 71 -5.82 8.00 15.63
C VAL A 71 -6.23 6.56 15.24
N LEU A 72 -5.55 5.94 14.28
CA LEU A 72 -5.81 4.56 13.88
C LEU A 72 -5.42 3.54 14.95
N GLU A 73 -4.26 3.72 15.57
CA GLU A 73 -3.79 2.85 16.64
C GLU A 73 -4.83 2.75 17.77
N PHE A 74 -5.33 3.90 18.22
CA PHE A 74 -6.40 3.94 19.23
C PHE A 74 -7.76 3.44 18.70
N ALA A 75 -8.03 3.55 17.40
CA ALA A 75 -9.29 3.08 16.82
C ALA A 75 -9.46 1.56 16.95
N PHE A 76 -8.37 0.78 16.90
CA PHE A 76 -8.43 -0.67 17.17
C PHE A 76 -8.93 -0.96 18.59
N GLY A 77 -8.40 -0.28 19.61
CA GLY A 77 -8.82 -0.48 21.00
C GLY A 77 -10.22 0.04 21.30
N ASN A 78 -10.56 1.23 20.82
CA ASN A 78 -11.81 1.91 21.16
C ASN A 78 -13.04 1.30 20.46
N ASN A 79 -12.94 1.08 19.15
CA ASN A 79 -14.09 0.69 18.33
C ASN A 79 -14.12 -0.80 17.98
N TRP A 80 -13.01 -1.51 18.22
CA TRP A 80 -12.83 -2.93 17.88
C TRP A 80 -12.33 -3.76 19.08
N ALA A 81 -12.77 -3.45 20.31
CA ALA A 81 -12.27 -4.07 21.53
C ALA A 81 -12.35 -5.62 21.57
N ASN A 82 -13.40 -6.23 21.02
CA ASN A 82 -13.50 -7.70 20.93
C ASN A 82 -12.45 -8.28 19.98
N TYR A 83 -12.19 -7.61 18.85
CA TYR A 83 -11.12 -7.99 17.92
C TYR A 83 -9.76 -7.87 18.61
N SER A 84 -9.48 -6.75 19.28
CA SER A 84 -8.23 -6.57 20.02
C SER A 84 -8.01 -7.61 21.11
N ARG A 85 -9.07 -8.01 21.84
CA ARG A 85 -8.99 -9.11 22.83
C ARG A 85 -8.74 -10.47 22.18
N MET A 86 -9.38 -10.72 21.05
CA MET A 86 -9.29 -11.99 20.34
C MET A 86 -7.92 -12.19 19.71
N VAL A 87 -7.34 -11.18 19.06
CA VAL A 87 -6.11 -11.37 18.25
C VAL A 87 -4.91 -10.55 18.73
N GLY A 88 -5.01 -9.90 19.90
CA GLY A 88 -3.99 -8.99 20.42
C GLY A 88 -2.59 -9.61 20.55
N ASP A 89 -2.50 -10.89 20.87
CA ASP A 89 -1.20 -11.59 21.05
C ASP A 89 -0.43 -11.72 19.72
N ILE A 90 -1.13 -11.66 18.59
CA ILE A 90 -0.56 -11.79 17.26
C ILE A 90 -0.48 -10.44 16.57
N PHE A 91 -1.58 -9.68 16.60
CA PHE A 91 -1.68 -8.38 15.94
C PHE A 91 -0.90 -7.29 16.68
N GLY A 92 -0.85 -7.34 18.02
CA GLY A 92 -0.17 -6.33 18.83
C GLY A 92 1.36 -6.37 18.70
N ALA A 93 1.96 -7.54 18.46
CA ALA A 93 3.41 -7.67 18.34
C ALA A 93 4.00 -6.89 17.15
N PRO A 94 3.48 -7.02 15.91
CA PRO A 94 3.92 -6.19 14.78
C PRO A 94 3.69 -4.69 14.99
N LEU A 95 2.56 -4.28 15.58
CA LEU A 95 2.29 -2.86 15.87
C LEU A 95 3.29 -2.28 16.88
N ALA A 96 3.61 -3.03 17.93
CA ALA A 96 4.65 -2.61 18.88
C ALA A 96 6.04 -2.56 18.23
N ALA A 97 6.36 -3.54 17.38
CA ALA A 97 7.62 -3.59 16.64
C ALA A 97 7.76 -2.43 15.64
N GLU A 98 6.67 -2.03 14.97
CA GLU A 98 6.60 -0.84 14.13
C GLU A 98 7.01 0.40 14.91
N GLY A 99 6.40 0.63 16.08
CA GLY A 99 6.72 1.75 16.95
C GLY A 99 8.21 1.76 17.37
N VAL A 100 8.69 0.64 17.91
CA VAL A 100 10.04 0.55 18.50
C VAL A 100 11.15 0.58 17.45
N PHE A 101 11.03 -0.20 16.39
CA PHE A 101 12.13 -0.41 15.44
C PHE A 101 12.09 0.53 14.24
N ALA A 102 10.90 0.91 13.77
CA ALA A 102 10.75 1.68 12.56
C ALA A 102 10.47 3.16 12.84
N PHE A 103 9.42 3.46 13.62
CA PHE A 103 8.99 4.83 13.88
C PHE A 103 10.06 5.63 14.62
N PHE A 104 10.66 5.08 15.68
CA PHE A 104 11.73 5.76 16.40
C PHE A 104 12.96 6.00 15.51
N LEU A 105 13.34 5.00 14.70
CA LEU A 105 14.46 5.12 13.77
C LEU A 105 14.19 6.26 12.78
N GLU A 106 13.03 6.24 12.14
CA GLU A 106 12.63 7.27 11.18
C GLU A 106 12.57 8.65 11.83
N SER A 107 11.93 8.79 13.01
CA SER A 107 11.74 10.06 13.70
C SER A 107 13.06 10.72 14.12
N VAL A 108 13.98 9.93 14.69
CA VAL A 108 15.29 10.42 15.15
C VAL A 108 16.10 10.92 13.97
N PHE A 109 16.22 10.12 12.91
CA PHE A 109 17.03 10.48 11.75
C PHE A 109 16.37 11.54 10.86
N LEU A 110 15.03 11.64 10.85
CA LEU A 110 14.33 12.75 10.22
C LEU A 110 14.63 14.07 10.93
N GLY A 111 14.74 14.07 12.26
CA GLY A 111 15.23 15.21 13.02
C GLY A 111 16.62 15.68 12.53
N VAL A 112 17.53 14.74 12.24
CA VAL A 112 18.84 15.05 11.65
C VAL A 112 18.69 15.62 10.23
N LEU A 113 17.79 15.08 9.40
CA LEU A 113 17.55 15.61 8.05
C LEU A 113 17.04 17.06 8.07
N ILE A 114 16.16 17.39 9.01
CA ILE A 114 15.57 18.72 9.12
C ILE A 114 16.56 19.73 9.72
N PHE A 115 17.30 19.36 10.78
CA PHE A 115 18.07 20.32 11.57
C PHE A 115 19.59 20.13 11.53
N GLY A 116 20.07 18.99 11.02
CA GLY A 116 21.45 18.53 11.14
C GLY A 116 22.39 18.94 10.01
N ARG A 117 21.90 19.50 8.90
CA ARG A 117 22.66 19.71 7.65
C ARG A 117 24.07 20.30 7.82
N ASN A 118 24.21 21.31 8.67
CA ASN A 118 25.48 21.99 8.96
C ASN A 118 26.03 21.68 10.37
N LYS A 119 25.45 20.69 11.06
CA LYS A 119 25.80 20.28 12.43
C LYS A 119 26.40 18.88 12.51
N VAL A 120 26.25 18.08 11.45
CA VAL A 120 26.82 16.72 11.35
C VAL A 120 27.74 16.60 10.14
N SER A 121 28.56 15.54 10.12
CA SER A 121 29.39 15.25 8.95
C SER A 121 28.53 14.90 7.72
N LYS A 122 29.05 15.15 6.52
CA LYS A 122 28.35 14.81 5.26
C LYS A 122 27.99 13.32 5.17
N GLY A 123 28.89 12.45 5.67
CA GLY A 123 28.64 11.00 5.72
C GLY A 123 27.52 10.62 6.68
N PHE A 124 27.48 11.24 7.87
CA PHE A 124 26.41 11.00 8.83
C PHE A 124 25.06 11.53 8.33
N PHE A 125 25.05 12.66 7.62
CA PHE A 125 23.83 13.16 6.99
C PHE A 125 23.29 12.18 5.93
N LEU A 126 24.17 11.64 5.07
CA LEU A 126 23.79 10.63 4.08
C LEU A 126 23.28 9.34 4.75
N LEU A 127 23.95 8.89 5.81
CA LEU A 127 23.49 7.75 6.62
C LEU A 127 22.10 8.02 7.20
N SER A 128 21.86 9.24 7.69
CA SER A 128 20.54 9.64 8.20
C SER A 128 19.47 9.56 7.11
N ALA A 129 19.78 10.02 5.89
CA ALA A 129 18.86 9.91 4.75
C ALA A 129 18.54 8.44 4.42
N PHE A 130 19.54 7.56 4.48
CA PHE A 130 19.36 6.13 4.31
C PHE A 130 18.51 5.52 5.43
N LEU A 131 18.73 5.89 6.68
CA LEU A 131 17.99 5.34 7.82
C LEU A 131 16.54 5.82 7.87
N VAL A 132 16.24 7.03 7.39
CA VAL A 132 14.85 7.48 7.20
C VAL A 132 14.16 6.69 6.08
N PHE A 133 14.84 6.51 4.94
CA PHE A 133 14.34 5.65 3.87
C PHE A 133 14.10 4.23 4.38
N PHE A 134 15.09 3.60 5.00
CA PHE A 134 14.97 2.24 5.52
C PHE A 134 13.90 2.12 6.61
N GLY A 135 13.87 3.06 7.56
CA GLY A 135 12.89 3.10 8.64
C GLY A 135 11.45 3.15 8.13
N SER A 136 11.16 4.04 7.17
CA SER A 136 9.82 4.10 6.57
C SER A 136 9.41 2.78 5.89
N HIS A 137 10.32 2.10 5.20
CA HIS A 137 10.05 0.81 4.57
C HIS A 137 9.86 -0.31 5.59
N LEU A 138 10.68 -0.30 6.65
CA LEU A 138 10.53 -1.22 7.78
C LEU A 138 9.20 -1.02 8.50
N SER A 139 8.72 0.24 8.61
CA SER A 139 7.41 0.56 9.16
C SER A 139 6.29 -0.07 8.30
N GLY A 140 6.37 0.16 6.98
CA GLY A 140 5.49 -0.46 6.00
C GLY A 140 5.48 -2.00 6.08
N LEU A 141 6.61 -2.63 6.39
CA LEU A 141 6.68 -4.09 6.55
C LEU A 141 5.86 -4.55 7.75
N TRP A 142 6.04 -3.94 8.92
CA TRP A 142 5.34 -4.34 10.14
C TRP A 142 3.82 -4.21 10.04
N ILE A 143 3.34 -3.09 9.49
CA ILE A 143 1.89 -2.89 9.33
C ILE A 143 1.30 -3.82 8.26
N ILE A 144 2.07 -4.15 7.21
CA ILE A 144 1.63 -5.10 6.19
C ILE A 144 1.65 -6.53 6.71
N ILE A 145 2.58 -6.90 7.60
CA ILE A 145 2.54 -8.18 8.31
C ILE A 145 1.21 -8.30 9.06
N ALA A 146 0.84 -7.28 9.82
CA ALA A 146 -0.41 -7.26 10.58
C ALA A 146 -1.65 -7.41 9.67
N ASN A 147 -1.73 -6.61 8.59
CA ASN A 147 -2.82 -6.70 7.62
C ASN A 147 -2.85 -8.03 6.86
N SER A 148 -1.69 -8.60 6.52
CA SER A 148 -1.61 -9.87 5.80
C SER A 148 -2.04 -11.03 6.67
N TRP A 149 -1.73 -11.00 7.97
CA TRP A 149 -2.23 -11.99 8.91
C TRP A 149 -3.76 -11.94 9.03
N MET A 150 -4.36 -10.75 9.02
CA MET A 150 -5.84 -10.61 9.00
C MET A 150 -6.49 -11.25 7.76
N GLN A 151 -5.77 -11.37 6.65
CA GLN A 151 -6.29 -11.87 5.37
C GLN A 151 -5.99 -13.37 5.19
N THR A 152 -4.82 -13.82 5.60
CA THR A 152 -4.35 -15.20 5.47
C THR A 152 -3.71 -15.65 6.78
N PRO A 153 -4.50 -15.89 7.84
CA PRO A 153 -3.99 -16.15 9.18
C PRO A 153 -3.27 -17.51 9.24
N MET A 154 -2.13 -17.54 9.92
CA MET A 154 -1.26 -18.72 10.11
C MET A 154 -0.48 -18.57 11.43
N GLY A 155 0.17 -19.64 11.89
CA GLY A 155 1.04 -19.59 13.06
C GLY A 155 0.30 -19.28 14.38
N PHE A 156 -0.95 -19.72 14.50
CA PHE A 156 -1.77 -19.50 15.70
C PHE A 156 -2.65 -20.69 16.06
N LYS A 157 -3.14 -20.69 17.30
CA LYS A 157 -4.20 -21.59 17.81
C LYS A 157 -5.27 -20.79 18.55
N ILE A 158 -6.50 -21.30 18.57
CA ILE A 158 -7.56 -20.69 19.37
C ILE A 158 -7.60 -21.37 20.75
N GLU A 159 -7.37 -20.60 21.81
CA GLU A 159 -7.48 -21.05 23.20
C GLU A 159 -8.23 -20.00 24.02
N GLY A 160 -9.25 -20.43 24.78
CA GLY A 160 -10.04 -19.51 25.63
C GLY A 160 -10.72 -18.38 24.86
N GLY A 161 -11.07 -18.59 23.58
CA GLY A 161 -11.65 -17.56 22.72
C GLY A 161 -10.65 -16.52 22.20
N ARG A 162 -9.34 -16.78 22.34
CA ARG A 162 -8.25 -15.92 21.85
C ARG A 162 -7.37 -16.67 20.86
N ALA A 163 -6.86 -15.97 19.87
CA ALA A 163 -5.81 -16.43 18.98
C ALA A 163 -4.45 -16.24 19.66
N ILE A 164 -3.83 -17.35 20.04
CA ILE A 164 -2.52 -17.40 20.67
C ILE A 164 -1.49 -17.72 19.59
N LEU A 165 -0.42 -16.92 19.54
CA LEU A 165 0.69 -17.12 18.62
C LEU A 165 1.42 -18.43 18.93
N THR A 166 1.54 -19.31 17.93
CA THR A 166 2.30 -20.56 18.03
C THR A 166 3.63 -20.49 17.28
N ASN A 167 3.65 -19.77 16.15
CA ASN A 167 4.85 -19.55 15.36
C ASN A 167 4.85 -18.14 14.77
N PHE A 168 5.79 -17.31 15.23
CA PHE A 168 5.94 -15.93 14.78
C PHE A 168 6.21 -15.82 13.29
N PHE A 169 7.12 -16.64 12.74
CA PHE A 169 7.52 -16.52 11.34
C PHE A 169 6.40 -16.95 10.38
N GLU A 170 5.64 -17.98 10.74
CA GLU A 170 4.45 -18.38 9.98
C GLU A 170 3.37 -17.29 10.00
N ALA A 171 3.12 -16.67 11.17
CA ALA A 171 2.18 -15.57 11.28
C ALA A 171 2.65 -14.34 10.48
N ALA A 172 3.95 -14.02 10.58
CA ALA A 172 4.55 -12.84 9.99
C ALA A 172 4.72 -12.95 8.47
N ILE A 173 5.22 -14.08 7.97
CA ILE A 173 5.50 -14.31 6.55
C ILE A 173 4.49 -15.34 5.99
N ASN A 174 3.21 -15.04 6.18
CA ASN A 174 2.13 -15.86 5.65
C ASN A 174 2.00 -15.71 4.12
N LYS A 175 1.09 -16.49 3.52
CA LYS A 175 0.88 -16.61 2.06
C LYS A 175 0.68 -15.27 1.33
N SER A 176 0.20 -14.22 2.00
CA SER A 176 -0.06 -12.92 1.36
C SER A 176 0.96 -11.82 1.68
N THR A 177 1.87 -12.03 2.65
CA THR A 177 2.69 -10.94 3.20
C THR A 177 3.65 -10.33 2.18
N PHE A 178 4.50 -11.16 1.57
CA PHE A 178 5.58 -10.65 0.73
C PHE A 178 5.06 -9.94 -0.52
N ILE A 179 4.07 -10.54 -1.19
CA ILE A 179 3.50 -9.95 -2.40
C ILE A 179 2.72 -8.67 -2.10
N ARG A 180 1.98 -8.63 -0.98
CA ARG A 180 1.26 -7.42 -0.54
C ARG A 180 2.23 -6.30 -0.18
N TYR A 181 3.33 -6.63 0.51
CA TYR A 181 4.35 -5.66 0.88
C TYR A 181 5.00 -5.04 -0.35
N ILE A 182 5.48 -5.87 -1.30
CA ILE A 182 6.09 -5.39 -2.53
C ILE A 182 5.10 -4.51 -3.31
N HIS A 183 3.87 -4.97 -3.51
CA HIS A 183 2.85 -4.23 -4.26
C HIS A 183 2.55 -2.86 -3.61
N THR A 184 2.59 -2.78 -2.28
CA THR A 184 2.35 -1.54 -1.52
C THR A 184 3.54 -0.59 -1.60
N ILE A 185 4.76 -1.08 -1.45
CA ILE A 185 5.98 -0.26 -1.51
C ILE A 185 6.18 0.33 -2.90
N ILE A 186 6.01 -0.48 -3.96
CA ILE A 186 6.13 0.00 -5.34
C ILE A 186 5.05 1.06 -5.63
N ALA A 187 3.81 0.88 -5.16
CA ALA A 187 2.77 1.90 -5.23
C ALA A 187 3.15 3.20 -4.48
N GLY A 188 3.86 3.09 -3.35
CA GLY A 188 4.41 4.25 -2.64
C GLY A 188 5.49 4.99 -3.44
N TRP A 189 6.40 4.26 -4.09
CA TRP A 189 7.40 4.86 -4.97
C TRP A 189 6.77 5.55 -6.18
N ILE A 190 5.72 4.97 -6.77
CA ILE A 190 4.89 5.61 -7.80
C ILE A 190 4.28 6.90 -7.26
N THR A 191 3.67 6.86 -6.08
CA THR A 191 3.01 8.01 -5.47
C THR A 191 3.97 9.18 -5.25
N GLY A 192 5.10 8.94 -4.59
CA GLY A 192 6.08 10.01 -4.33
C GLY A 192 6.80 10.49 -5.60
N SER A 193 7.06 9.61 -6.57
CA SER A 193 7.65 10.02 -7.85
C SER A 193 6.67 10.83 -8.71
N LEU A 194 5.38 10.50 -8.72
CA LEU A 194 4.35 11.33 -9.34
C LEU A 194 4.20 12.69 -8.67
N LEU A 195 4.21 12.75 -7.33
CA LEU A 195 4.16 14.02 -6.60
C LEU A 195 5.32 14.93 -7.02
N VAL A 196 6.54 14.40 -7.04
CA VAL A 196 7.74 15.16 -7.43
C VAL A 196 7.71 15.55 -8.91
N SER A 197 7.25 14.66 -9.79
CA SER A 197 7.04 14.95 -11.22
C SER A 197 6.01 16.05 -11.43
N GLY A 198 4.93 16.08 -10.64
CA GLY A 198 3.89 17.11 -10.67
C GLY A 198 4.42 18.48 -10.25
N ILE A 199 5.17 18.57 -9.15
CA ILE A 199 5.84 19.80 -8.71
C ILE A 199 6.79 20.31 -9.80
N SER A 200 7.57 19.39 -10.37
CA SER A 200 8.50 19.69 -11.46
C SER A 200 7.80 20.24 -12.71
N ALA A 201 6.76 19.56 -13.18
CA ALA A 201 5.98 19.98 -14.34
C ALA A 201 5.39 21.37 -14.12
N TYR A 202 4.84 21.64 -12.92
CA TYR A 202 4.32 22.95 -12.57
C TYR A 202 5.40 24.06 -12.66
N TYR A 203 6.60 23.82 -12.12
CA TYR A 203 7.72 24.76 -12.21
C TYR A 203 8.14 25.04 -13.66
N ILE A 204 8.25 24.00 -14.48
CA ILE A 204 8.63 24.15 -15.90
C ILE A 204 7.54 24.92 -16.66
N LEU A 205 6.27 24.56 -16.50
CA LEU A 205 5.14 25.20 -17.20
C LEU A 205 4.93 26.65 -16.80
N LYS A 206 5.18 26.99 -15.53
CA LYS A 206 5.11 28.38 -15.04
C LYS A 206 6.40 29.17 -15.27
N ASN A 207 7.39 28.58 -15.94
CA ASN A 207 8.72 29.17 -16.17
C ASN A 207 9.39 29.68 -14.88
N LYS A 208 9.15 28.99 -13.75
CA LYS A 208 9.74 29.28 -12.43
C LYS A 208 10.71 28.18 -12.06
N PHE A 209 11.89 28.51 -11.53
CA PHE A 209 12.89 27.52 -11.08
C PHE A 209 13.20 26.43 -12.12
N LYS A 210 13.25 26.79 -13.40
CA LYS A 210 13.27 25.85 -14.54
C LYS A 210 14.37 24.79 -14.45
N GLU A 211 15.57 25.16 -13.99
CA GLU A 211 16.68 24.22 -13.80
C GLU A 211 16.38 23.17 -12.72
N LYS A 212 15.83 23.59 -11.57
CA LYS A 212 15.41 22.68 -10.49
C LYS A 212 14.27 21.77 -10.96
N GLY A 213 13.30 22.33 -11.68
CA GLY A 213 12.21 21.55 -12.30
C GLY A 213 12.76 20.47 -13.23
N LYS A 214 13.58 20.84 -14.22
CA LYS A 214 14.20 19.86 -15.13
C LYS A 214 14.94 18.75 -14.41
N LEU A 215 15.70 19.07 -13.35
CA LEU A 215 16.43 18.07 -12.58
C LEU A 215 15.51 17.16 -11.76
N LEU A 216 14.49 17.73 -11.11
CA LEU A 216 13.45 16.96 -10.43
C LEU A 216 12.80 15.97 -11.39
N LEU A 217 12.39 16.42 -12.58
CA LEU A 217 11.77 15.54 -13.58
C LEU A 217 12.72 14.42 -14.01
N LYS A 218 14.00 14.75 -14.24
CA LYS A 218 15.02 13.79 -14.67
C LYS A 218 15.27 12.68 -13.65
N ILE A 219 14.97 12.93 -12.36
CA ILE A 219 15.10 11.93 -11.30
C ILE A 219 13.78 11.19 -11.07
N SER A 220 12.67 11.89 -10.97
CA SER A 220 11.39 11.30 -10.60
C SER A 220 10.73 10.52 -11.74
N LEU A 221 10.85 10.98 -12.99
CA LEU A 221 10.18 10.35 -14.13
C LEU A 221 10.71 8.92 -14.44
N PRO A 222 12.03 8.65 -14.42
CA PRO A 222 12.52 7.28 -14.60
C PRO A 222 12.07 6.35 -13.48
N ILE A 223 12.06 6.82 -12.22
CA ILE A 223 11.57 6.04 -11.08
C ILE A 223 10.11 5.67 -11.34
N PHE A 224 9.27 6.66 -11.65
CA PHE A 224 7.87 6.46 -11.97
C PHE A 224 7.68 5.38 -13.05
N ILE A 225 8.29 5.55 -14.23
CA ILE A 225 8.16 4.62 -15.37
C ILE A 225 8.56 3.20 -14.98
N ILE A 226 9.73 3.03 -14.34
CA ILE A 226 10.22 1.70 -13.95
C ILE A 226 9.28 1.06 -12.91
N THR A 227 8.87 1.83 -11.91
CA THR A 227 7.98 1.32 -10.85
C THR A 227 6.59 1.01 -11.35
N SER A 228 6.02 1.79 -12.28
CA SER A 228 4.72 1.50 -12.90
C SER A 228 4.75 0.18 -13.68
N ILE A 229 5.82 -0.08 -14.44
CA ILE A 229 5.99 -1.38 -15.12
C ILE A 229 6.05 -2.52 -14.10
N ILE A 230 6.85 -2.37 -13.04
CA ILE A 230 6.95 -3.37 -11.96
C ILE A 230 5.59 -3.57 -11.26
N GLN A 231 4.81 -2.50 -11.07
CA GLN A 231 3.50 -2.56 -10.42
C GLN A 231 2.53 -3.48 -11.17
N LEU A 232 2.56 -3.51 -12.49
CA LEU A 232 1.73 -4.41 -13.30
C LEU A 232 2.00 -5.88 -12.96
N PHE A 233 3.28 -6.26 -12.88
CA PHE A 233 3.67 -7.63 -12.52
C PHE A 233 3.30 -7.96 -11.08
N THR A 234 3.62 -7.07 -10.13
CA THR A 234 3.32 -7.33 -8.71
C THR A 234 1.82 -7.39 -8.47
N GLY A 235 1.01 -6.59 -9.17
CA GLY A 235 -0.45 -6.65 -9.12
C GLY A 235 -1.00 -7.95 -9.67
N HIS A 236 -0.46 -8.43 -10.79
CA HIS A 236 -0.83 -9.72 -11.37
C HIS A 236 -0.51 -10.89 -10.43
N PHE A 237 0.71 -10.93 -9.85
CA PHE A 237 1.04 -11.97 -8.88
C PHE A 237 0.20 -11.87 -7.59
N HIS A 238 -0.17 -10.65 -7.18
CA HIS A 238 -1.06 -10.44 -6.05
C HIS A 238 -2.48 -10.95 -6.33
N SER A 239 -3.03 -10.74 -7.54
CA SER A 239 -4.34 -11.28 -7.90
C SER A 239 -4.35 -12.80 -7.96
N ILE A 240 -3.29 -13.43 -8.48
CA ILE A 240 -3.11 -14.90 -8.42
C ILE A 240 -3.08 -15.38 -6.97
N GLN A 241 -2.36 -14.68 -6.08
CA GLN A 241 -2.32 -15.01 -4.66
C GLN A 241 -3.72 -14.90 -4.02
N VAL A 242 -4.48 -13.84 -4.33
CA VAL A 242 -5.86 -13.66 -3.85
C VAL A 242 -6.74 -14.80 -4.33
N ILE A 243 -6.69 -15.19 -5.60
CA ILE A 243 -7.50 -16.31 -6.12
C ILE A 243 -7.20 -17.62 -5.37
N ASN A 244 -5.95 -17.89 -5.09
CA ASN A 244 -5.54 -19.14 -4.45
C ASN A 244 -5.89 -19.20 -2.95
N THR A 245 -6.15 -18.06 -2.31
CA THR A 245 -6.32 -17.99 -0.84
C THR A 245 -7.67 -17.43 -0.39
N GLN A 246 -8.30 -16.61 -1.22
CA GLN A 246 -9.55 -15.89 -1.00
C GLN A 246 -10.34 -15.80 -2.32
N PRO A 247 -10.70 -16.94 -2.96
CA PRO A 247 -11.37 -16.96 -4.26
C PRO A 247 -12.69 -16.16 -4.28
N GLU A 248 -13.44 -16.13 -3.17
CA GLU A 248 -14.66 -15.32 -3.00
C GLU A 248 -14.41 -13.82 -3.18
N LYS A 249 -13.22 -13.34 -2.79
CA LYS A 249 -12.80 -11.95 -2.96
C LYS A 249 -12.47 -11.64 -4.41
N MET A 250 -11.80 -12.56 -5.11
CA MET A 250 -11.59 -12.38 -6.54
C MET A 250 -12.91 -12.42 -7.32
N ALA A 251 -13.81 -13.34 -6.97
CA ALA A 251 -15.12 -13.42 -7.62
C ALA A 251 -15.89 -12.10 -7.46
N ALA A 252 -15.80 -11.45 -6.29
CA ALA A 252 -16.34 -10.09 -6.10
C ALA A 252 -15.61 -9.02 -6.90
N TYR A 253 -14.27 -9.07 -6.98
CA TYR A 253 -13.49 -8.13 -7.81
C TYR A 253 -13.90 -8.15 -9.27
N GLU A 254 -14.26 -9.32 -9.80
CA GLU A 254 -14.65 -9.50 -11.21
C GLU A 254 -16.18 -9.55 -11.40
N ALA A 255 -16.97 -9.35 -10.34
CA ALA A 255 -18.44 -9.53 -10.35
C ALA A 255 -18.88 -10.87 -11.00
N LEU A 256 -18.15 -11.94 -10.72
CA LEU A 256 -18.37 -13.29 -11.23
C LEU A 256 -19.35 -14.04 -10.31
N TRP A 257 -20.58 -14.24 -10.78
CA TRP A 257 -21.64 -14.89 -9.99
C TRP A 257 -21.60 -16.42 -10.06
N GLU A 258 -21.52 -16.97 -11.26
CA GLU A 258 -21.50 -18.42 -11.51
C GLU A 258 -20.07 -18.89 -11.72
N THR A 259 -19.78 -20.09 -11.22
CA THR A 259 -18.54 -20.80 -11.55
C THR A 259 -18.58 -21.22 -13.01
N GLN A 260 -17.51 -20.92 -13.74
CA GLN A 260 -17.42 -21.26 -15.16
C GLN A 260 -15.97 -21.43 -15.60
N SER A 261 -15.77 -22.35 -16.55
CA SER A 261 -14.59 -22.36 -17.42
C SER A 261 -14.68 -21.22 -18.42
N PHE A 262 -13.55 -20.81 -19.00
CA PHE A 262 -13.52 -19.67 -19.91
C PHE A 262 -14.04 -18.38 -19.27
N ALA A 263 -13.81 -18.24 -17.96
CA ALA A 263 -14.26 -17.11 -17.18
C ALA A 263 -13.75 -15.79 -17.77
N PRO A 264 -14.66 -14.81 -17.99
CA PRO A 264 -14.33 -13.53 -18.58
C PRO A 264 -13.60 -12.63 -17.58
N PHE A 265 -12.68 -11.80 -18.09
CA PHE A 265 -12.18 -10.65 -17.34
C PHE A 265 -13.17 -9.50 -17.50
N SER A 266 -13.65 -8.95 -16.39
CA SER A 266 -14.64 -7.90 -16.41
C SER A 266 -13.99 -6.58 -16.83
N ILE A 267 -14.52 -5.95 -17.89
CA ILE A 267 -14.20 -4.55 -18.17
C ILE A 267 -15.15 -3.72 -17.33
N PHE A 268 -16.45 -3.87 -17.52
CA PHE A 268 -17.43 -3.08 -16.80
C PHE A 268 -18.66 -3.92 -16.45
N ALA A 269 -19.18 -3.75 -15.24
CA ALA A 269 -20.40 -4.40 -14.80
C ALA A 269 -21.25 -3.46 -13.95
N LEU A 270 -22.55 -3.74 -13.91
CA LEU A 270 -23.49 -3.22 -12.92
C LEU A 270 -23.97 -4.40 -12.06
N PRO A 271 -23.24 -4.75 -10.97
CA PRO A 271 -23.57 -5.88 -10.13
C PRO A 271 -24.86 -5.63 -9.34
N ASP A 272 -25.75 -6.62 -9.31
CA ASP A 272 -26.96 -6.64 -8.50
C ASP A 272 -26.87 -7.77 -7.48
N GLU A 273 -26.41 -7.42 -6.27
CA GLU A 273 -26.20 -8.37 -5.18
C GLU A 273 -27.50 -9.05 -4.71
N LYS A 274 -28.66 -8.39 -4.88
CA LYS A 274 -29.96 -8.95 -4.46
C LYS A 274 -30.43 -10.04 -5.40
N ASN A 275 -30.23 -9.83 -6.70
CA ASN A 275 -30.63 -10.76 -7.75
C ASN A 275 -29.50 -11.71 -8.17
N GLU A 276 -28.32 -11.60 -7.55
CA GLU A 276 -27.13 -12.42 -7.81
C GLU A 276 -26.78 -12.51 -9.30
N LYS A 277 -26.81 -11.35 -9.96
CA LYS A 277 -26.54 -11.21 -11.39
C LYS A 277 -25.95 -9.84 -11.71
N ASN A 278 -25.45 -9.67 -12.92
CA ASN A 278 -25.05 -8.37 -13.44
C ASN A 278 -26.16 -7.84 -14.36
N ASN A 279 -26.71 -6.66 -14.04
CA ASN A 279 -27.75 -6.03 -14.88
C ASN A 279 -27.19 -5.52 -16.22
N PHE A 280 -25.89 -5.25 -16.25
CA PHE A 280 -25.12 -4.94 -17.44
C PHE A 280 -23.72 -5.51 -17.26
N TYR A 281 -23.13 -6.06 -18.33
CA TYR A 281 -21.84 -6.74 -18.28
C TYR A 281 -21.09 -6.60 -19.60
N ILE A 282 -19.85 -6.14 -19.53
CA ILE A 282 -18.88 -6.15 -20.62
C ILE A 282 -17.63 -6.81 -20.06
N GLY A 283 -17.19 -7.89 -20.70
CA GLY A 283 -15.96 -8.59 -20.33
C GLY A 283 -15.29 -9.23 -21.53
N ILE A 284 -14.03 -9.60 -21.37
CA ILE A 284 -13.24 -10.32 -22.38
C ILE A 284 -13.31 -11.81 -22.05
N PRO A 285 -14.01 -12.64 -22.85
CA PRO A 285 -14.17 -14.07 -22.59
C PRO A 285 -12.82 -14.79 -22.44
N GLY A 286 -12.73 -15.72 -21.49
CA GLY A 286 -11.52 -16.52 -21.23
C GLY A 286 -10.31 -15.76 -20.66
N PHE A 287 -10.34 -14.43 -20.62
CA PHE A 287 -9.16 -13.64 -20.28
C PHE A 287 -8.82 -13.70 -18.79
N LEU A 288 -9.81 -13.75 -17.88
CA LEU A 288 -9.55 -13.94 -16.46
C LEU A 288 -8.91 -15.31 -16.21
N SER A 289 -9.46 -16.36 -16.81
CA SER A 289 -8.90 -17.73 -16.71
C SER A 289 -7.46 -17.77 -17.22
N PHE A 290 -7.19 -17.13 -18.36
CA PHE A 290 -5.86 -17.00 -18.93
C PHE A 290 -4.90 -16.24 -18.00
N LEU A 291 -5.29 -15.09 -17.45
CA LEU A 291 -4.44 -14.32 -16.53
C LEU A 291 -4.06 -15.12 -15.30
N VAL A 292 -4.92 -16.04 -14.86
CA VAL A 292 -4.73 -16.73 -13.58
C VAL A 292 -3.88 -17.99 -13.70
N SER A 293 -3.91 -18.66 -14.86
CA SER A 293 -3.18 -19.93 -15.04
C SER A 293 -2.56 -20.13 -16.40
N PHE A 294 -2.54 -19.11 -17.26
CA PHE A 294 -2.15 -19.22 -18.66
C PHE A 294 -2.94 -20.30 -19.44
N ASN A 295 -4.14 -20.65 -18.95
CA ASN A 295 -5.06 -21.58 -19.59
C ASN A 295 -6.45 -20.93 -19.64
N PRO A 296 -6.96 -20.56 -20.82
CA PRO A 296 -8.29 -19.98 -20.96
C PRO A 296 -9.42 -20.88 -20.44
N GLU A 297 -9.21 -22.19 -20.36
CA GLU A 297 -10.24 -23.15 -19.90
C GLU A 297 -10.26 -23.36 -18.39
N LYS A 298 -9.33 -22.76 -17.63
CA LYS A 298 -9.33 -22.92 -16.17
C LYS A 298 -10.66 -22.44 -15.58
N GLU A 299 -11.28 -23.31 -14.79
CA GLU A 299 -12.48 -22.97 -14.04
C GLU A 299 -12.15 -21.97 -12.92
N ILE A 300 -12.93 -20.90 -12.85
CA ILE A 300 -12.85 -19.90 -11.78
C ILE A 300 -14.15 -19.95 -10.98
N ARG A 301 -14.01 -20.06 -9.65
CA ARG A 301 -15.15 -20.12 -8.73
C ARG A 301 -15.89 -18.78 -8.70
N GLY A 302 -17.21 -18.83 -8.92
CA GLY A 302 -18.11 -17.70 -8.79
C GLY A 302 -18.63 -17.52 -7.37
N LEU A 303 -19.26 -16.37 -7.11
CA LEU A 303 -19.80 -16.03 -5.79
C LEU A 303 -20.86 -17.04 -5.29
N LYS A 304 -21.63 -17.66 -6.18
CA LYS A 304 -22.72 -18.57 -5.82
C LYS A 304 -22.24 -19.88 -5.18
N ASP A 305 -20.98 -20.27 -5.38
CA ASP A 305 -20.36 -21.43 -4.75
C ASP A 305 -20.04 -21.22 -3.26
N PHE A 306 -20.18 -19.99 -2.76
CA PHE A 306 -19.91 -19.65 -1.36
C PHE A 306 -21.23 -19.37 -0.62
N PRO A 307 -21.33 -19.68 0.69
CA PRO A 307 -22.48 -19.28 1.51
C PRO A 307 -22.69 -17.76 1.46
N ARG A 308 -23.95 -17.29 1.43
CA ARG A 308 -24.27 -15.85 1.26
C ARG A 308 -23.64 -14.98 2.35
N GLU A 309 -23.57 -15.51 3.56
CA GLU A 309 -22.99 -14.89 4.75
C GLU A 309 -21.46 -14.76 4.72
N GLU A 310 -20.78 -15.56 3.89
CA GLU A 310 -19.32 -15.53 3.72
C GLU A 310 -18.89 -14.69 2.50
N ARG A 311 -19.84 -14.30 1.64
CA ARG A 311 -19.54 -13.49 0.45
C ARG A 311 -19.18 -12.06 0.85
N PRO A 312 -18.09 -11.49 0.32
CA PRO A 312 -17.82 -10.08 0.49
C PRO A 312 -18.84 -9.23 -0.30
N PRO A 313 -19.02 -7.95 0.05
CA PRO A 313 -19.73 -6.99 -0.80
C PRO A 313 -19.11 -6.97 -2.20
N VAL A 314 -19.92 -6.75 -3.24
CA VAL A 314 -19.46 -6.79 -4.64
C VAL A 314 -19.19 -5.38 -5.16
N ILE A 315 -20.12 -4.45 -4.93
CA ILE A 315 -20.10 -3.12 -5.57
C ILE A 315 -18.78 -2.37 -5.32
N LEU A 316 -18.42 -2.14 -4.05
CA LEU A 316 -17.22 -1.37 -3.70
C LEU A 316 -15.93 -2.07 -4.12
N PRO A 317 -15.72 -3.38 -3.84
CA PRO A 317 -14.55 -4.12 -4.31
C PRO A 317 -14.40 -4.13 -5.83
N PHE A 318 -15.48 -4.37 -6.58
CA PHE A 318 -15.47 -4.35 -8.05
C PHE A 318 -14.98 -3.00 -8.57
N TYR A 319 -15.65 -1.90 -8.23
CA TYR A 319 -15.29 -0.59 -8.77
C TYR A 319 -13.90 -0.13 -8.33
N SER A 320 -13.53 -0.35 -7.06
CA SER A 320 -12.19 0.03 -6.57
C SER A 320 -11.08 -0.75 -7.27
N TYR A 321 -11.27 -2.06 -7.50
CA TYR A 321 -10.33 -2.92 -8.20
C TYR A 321 -10.15 -2.50 -9.67
N HIS A 322 -11.25 -2.29 -10.41
CA HIS A 322 -11.17 -1.88 -11.81
C HIS A 322 -10.65 -0.46 -11.98
N ILE A 323 -11.04 0.51 -11.13
CA ILE A 323 -10.47 1.86 -11.14
C ILE A 323 -8.96 1.80 -10.88
N MET A 324 -8.50 0.99 -9.93
CA MET A 324 -7.08 0.81 -9.67
C MET A 324 -6.33 0.30 -10.90
N ILE A 325 -6.86 -0.72 -11.60
CA ILE A 325 -6.26 -1.25 -12.83
C ILE A 325 -6.24 -0.18 -13.92
N TYR A 326 -7.34 0.54 -14.13
CA TYR A 326 -7.42 1.58 -15.16
C TYR A 326 -6.44 2.71 -14.92
N LEU A 327 -6.34 3.19 -13.68
CA LEU A 327 -5.35 4.19 -13.31
C LEU A 327 -3.93 3.63 -13.50
N GLY A 328 -3.69 2.38 -13.13
CA GLY A 328 -2.39 1.72 -13.31
C GLY A 328 -1.99 1.49 -14.77
N VAL A 329 -2.95 1.37 -15.69
CA VAL A 329 -2.70 1.28 -17.14
C VAL A 329 -2.60 2.66 -17.78
N TYR A 330 -3.33 3.64 -17.27
CA TYR A 330 -3.36 5.00 -17.80
C TYR A 330 -2.09 5.80 -17.47
N PHE A 331 -1.54 5.62 -16.26
CA PHE A 331 -0.38 6.35 -15.73
C PHE A 331 0.95 5.63 -16.03
#